data_AF-A0A540M1L9-F1
#
_entry.id   AF-A0A540M1L9-F1
#
_cell.length_a   1.000
_cell.length_b   1.000
_cell.length_c   1.000
_cell.angle_alpha   90.00
_cell.angle_beta   90.00
_cell.angle_gamma   90.00
#
_symmetry.space_group_name_H-M   'P 1'
#
loop_
_entity.id
_entity.type
_entity.pdbx_description
1 polymer ?
#
loop_
_entity_poly.entity_id
_entity_poly.type
_entity_poly.pdbx_seq_one_letter_code
_entity_poly.pdbx_strand_id
1 'polypeptide(L)'
;MATLMMNNQQTLPFCLTNRPKGLKLLSGSCYLPHPDKEATGGEDAHFICEDAQAIGVADGVGGWADVGVNAGFFSRELMSHSVRAIQEEPEGCFNPARVLEKACSCTKAKGSSTACIIGLTEKVWFFILTNLSCRPL
;
A
#
# COMPACT_ATOMS: atom_id res chain seq x y z
N MET A 1 58.02 -3.03 28.34
CA MET A 1 58.74 -1.80 27.98
C MET A 1 58.91 -1.78 26.47
N ALA A 2 58.56 -0.66 25.82
CA ALA A 2 58.41 -0.41 24.36
C ALA A 2 57.19 -1.13 23.73
N THR A 3 56.09 -0.48 23.33
CA THR A 3 55.82 0.59 22.32
C THR A 3 55.97 0.13 20.86
N LEU A 4 54.85 0.04 20.13
CA LEU A 4 54.55 0.75 18.86
C LEU A 4 53.05 0.54 18.51
N MET A 5 52.18 1.57 18.65
CA MET A 5 51.65 2.49 17.60
C MET A 5 50.73 1.77 16.59
N MET A 6 49.41 1.98 16.51
CA MET A 6 48.60 3.13 16.02
C MET A 6 47.15 2.56 15.88
N ASN A 7 46.00 3.25 15.91
CA ASN A 7 45.68 4.61 15.54
C ASN A 7 44.29 5.02 16.08
N ASN A 8 44.17 6.34 16.16
CA ASN A 8 43.09 7.19 16.64
C ASN A 8 41.89 7.27 15.67
N GLN A 9 40.67 6.97 16.12
CA GLN A 9 39.44 7.63 15.63
C GLN A 9 38.40 7.73 16.76
N GLN A 10 38.24 8.95 17.27
CA GLN A 10 37.19 9.35 18.19
C GLN A 10 35.81 9.27 17.53
N THR A 11 34.86 8.83 18.34
CA THR A 11 33.41 8.70 18.11
C THR A 11 32.76 9.97 17.57
N LEU A 12 32.25 9.92 16.35
CA LEU A 12 31.19 10.80 15.84
C LEU A 12 29.94 9.96 15.56
N PRO A 13 28.72 10.48 15.78
CA PRO A 13 27.51 9.68 15.72
C PRO A 13 27.35 9.07 14.33
N PHE A 14 27.11 7.76 14.33
CA PHE A 14 26.83 6.91 13.18
C PHE A 14 25.49 7.31 12.53
N CYS A 15 25.40 8.50 11.94
CA CYS A 15 24.20 8.98 11.25
C CYS A 15 24.55 9.77 9.98
N LEU A 16 25.52 9.31 9.19
CA LEU A 16 25.68 9.72 7.80
C LEU A 16 26.12 8.49 6.99
N THR A 17 25.29 7.44 6.95
CA THR A 17 25.44 6.45 5.89
C THR A 17 24.91 7.08 4.61
N ASN A 18 25.86 7.35 3.71
CA ASN A 18 25.66 7.80 2.35
C ASN A 18 24.81 6.76 1.61
N ARG A 19 23.49 6.77 1.81
CA ARG A 19 22.58 6.01 0.96
C ARG A 19 22.75 6.59 -0.45
N PRO A 20 23.06 5.78 -1.49
CA PRO A 20 22.98 6.28 -2.86
C PRO A 20 21.62 6.96 -3.00
N LYS A 21 21.56 8.13 -3.68
CA LYS A 21 20.30 8.87 -3.86
C LYS A 21 19.28 7.94 -4.51
N GLY A 22 18.48 7.29 -3.67
CA GLY A 22 17.45 6.35 -4.09
C GLY A 22 16.33 7.12 -4.79
N LEU A 23 15.63 6.44 -5.68
CA LEU A 23 14.37 6.98 -6.19
C LEU A 23 13.42 7.19 -4.99
N LYS A 24 12.67 8.28 -5.02
CA LYS A 24 11.59 8.55 -4.07
C LYS A 24 10.28 8.65 -4.84
N LEU A 25 9.28 7.89 -4.40
CA LEU A 25 7.92 7.98 -4.88
C LEU A 25 7.23 9.15 -4.16
N LEU A 26 6.98 10.23 -4.89
CA LEU A 26 6.14 11.34 -4.44
C LEU A 26 4.74 11.12 -5.02
N SER A 27 3.73 11.06 -4.17
CA SER A 27 2.38 10.67 -4.57
C SER A 27 1.34 11.66 -4.04
N GLY A 28 0.26 11.77 -4.80
CA GLY A 28 -0.94 12.52 -4.45
C GLY A 28 -2.15 11.87 -5.11
N SER A 29 -3.34 12.22 -4.63
CA SER A 29 -4.59 11.60 -5.05
C SER A 29 -5.72 12.62 -5.08
N CYS A 30 -6.69 12.42 -5.96
CA CYS A 30 -7.94 13.15 -5.95
C CYS A 30 -9.09 12.21 -6.34
N TYR A 31 -10.30 12.50 -5.88
CA TYR A 31 -11.51 11.75 -6.21
C TYR A 31 -12.49 12.66 -6.95
N LEU A 32 -12.99 12.18 -8.07
CA LEU A 32 -14.04 12.82 -8.86
C LEU A 32 -15.14 11.79 -9.11
N PRO A 33 -15.98 11.49 -8.09
CA PRO A 33 -16.99 10.45 -8.19
C PRO A 33 -18.02 10.79 -9.27
N HIS A 34 -18.67 9.76 -9.82
CA HIS A 34 -19.86 9.96 -10.65
C HIS A 34 -20.91 10.78 -9.86
N PRO A 35 -21.63 11.74 -10.47
CA PRO A 35 -22.60 12.60 -9.77
C PRO A 35 -23.59 11.82 -8.89
N ASP A 36 -24.14 10.72 -9.42
CA ASP A 36 -25.09 9.86 -8.70
C ASP A 36 -24.50 9.17 -7.44
N LYS A 37 -23.16 9.14 -7.33
CA LYS A 37 -22.41 8.48 -6.26
C LYS A 37 -21.66 9.48 -5.37
N GLU A 38 -21.83 10.78 -5.58
CA GLU A 38 -21.16 11.82 -4.80
C GLU A 38 -21.59 11.77 -3.32
N ALA A 39 -22.89 11.59 -3.07
CA ALA A 39 -23.44 11.49 -1.73
C ALA A 39 -22.92 10.26 -0.94
N THR A 40 -22.43 9.23 -1.63
CA THR A 40 -21.87 8.02 -1.00
C THR A 40 -20.33 8.01 -0.97
N GLY A 41 -19.70 9.07 -1.51
CA GLY A 41 -18.26 9.21 -1.60
C GLY A 41 -17.61 8.37 -2.71
N GLY A 42 -18.38 7.88 -3.68
CA GLY A 42 -17.89 7.02 -4.77
C GLY A 42 -17.56 5.59 -4.33
N GLU A 43 -17.11 4.80 -5.32
CA GLU A 43 -16.79 3.37 -5.16
C GLU A 43 -15.29 3.09 -5.17
N ASP A 44 -14.48 4.11 -5.49
CA ASP A 44 -13.04 4.01 -5.56
C ASP A 44 -12.41 4.26 -4.19
N ALA A 45 -11.25 3.65 -3.97
CA ALA A 45 -10.43 3.85 -2.80
C ALA A 45 -8.94 3.87 -3.20
N HIS A 46 -8.11 4.52 -2.40
CA HIS A 46 -6.67 4.49 -2.57
C HIS A 46 -5.97 4.48 -1.21
N PHE A 47 -4.68 4.14 -1.21
CA PHE A 47 -3.79 4.47 -0.12
C PHE A 47 -2.48 5.04 -0.65
N ILE A 48 -1.83 5.85 0.17
CA ILE A 48 -0.44 6.29 -0.02
C ILE A 48 0.31 5.93 1.27
N CYS A 49 1.36 5.12 1.15
CA CYS A 49 2.21 4.70 2.24
C CYS A 49 3.64 5.18 1.96
N GLU A 50 3.99 6.35 2.49
CA GLU A 50 5.29 6.98 2.26
C GLU A 50 6.44 6.13 2.81
N ASP A 51 6.28 5.55 4.00
CA ASP A 51 7.34 4.76 4.66
C ASP A 51 7.75 3.55 3.83
N ALA A 52 6.77 2.85 3.22
CA ALA A 52 7.00 1.70 2.37
C ALA A 52 7.19 2.06 0.88
N GLN A 53 7.16 3.34 0.53
CA GLN A 53 7.20 3.83 -0.85
C GLN A 53 6.17 3.11 -1.75
N ALA A 54 4.93 3.00 -1.25
CA ALA A 54 3.87 2.23 -1.86
C ALA A 54 2.58 3.05 -2.04
N ILE A 55 1.88 2.76 -3.13
CA ILE A 55 0.54 3.27 -3.38
C ILE A 55 -0.37 2.12 -3.79
N GLY A 56 -1.66 2.26 -3.54
CA GLY A 56 -2.63 1.34 -4.09
C GLY A 56 -3.94 2.02 -4.40
N VAL A 57 -4.67 1.45 -5.34
CA VAL A 57 -6.00 1.89 -5.76
C VAL A 57 -6.92 0.68 -5.83
N ALA A 58 -8.20 0.88 -5.53
CA ALA A 58 -9.25 -0.09 -5.73
C ALA A 58 -10.46 0.60 -6.37
N ASP A 59 -11.06 -0.05 -7.35
CA ASP A 59 -12.27 0.39 -8.05
C ASP A 59 -13.38 -0.60 -7.74
N GLY A 60 -14.38 -0.15 -6.97
CA GLY A 60 -15.48 -0.96 -6.50
C GLY A 60 -16.46 -1.29 -7.63
N VAL A 61 -16.86 -2.55 -7.74
CA VAL A 61 -17.76 -2.99 -8.82
C VAL A 61 -19.17 -2.44 -8.62
N GLY A 62 -19.57 -1.44 -9.42
CA GLY A 62 -20.85 -0.76 -9.27
C GLY A 62 -22.11 -1.62 -9.42
N GLY A 63 -22.02 -2.82 -10.02
CA GLY A 63 -23.14 -3.75 -10.12
C GLY A 63 -23.69 -4.23 -8.75
N TRP A 64 -22.95 -4.05 -7.66
CA TRP A 64 -23.44 -4.32 -6.31
C TRP A 64 -24.58 -3.39 -5.87
N ALA A 65 -24.73 -2.22 -6.51
CA ALA A 65 -25.84 -1.30 -6.25
C ALA A 65 -27.21 -1.94 -6.53
N ASP A 66 -27.30 -2.85 -7.50
CA ASP A 66 -28.55 -3.53 -7.87
C ASP A 66 -29.11 -4.41 -6.74
N VAL A 67 -28.26 -4.83 -5.80
CA VAL A 67 -28.63 -5.59 -4.60
C VAL A 67 -28.51 -4.76 -3.31
N GLY A 68 -28.43 -3.44 -3.42
CA GLY A 68 -28.37 -2.51 -2.30
C GLY A 68 -27.04 -2.51 -1.53
N VAL A 69 -25.95 -2.96 -2.17
CA VAL A 69 -24.61 -2.99 -1.56
C VAL A 69 -23.75 -1.86 -2.13
N ASN A 70 -23.19 -1.04 -1.26
CA ASN A 70 -22.24 0.02 -1.65
C ASN A 70 -20.83 -0.58 -1.80
N ALA A 71 -20.38 -0.76 -3.04
CA ALA A 71 -19.07 -1.33 -3.35
C ALA A 71 -17.90 -0.48 -2.83
N GLY A 72 -18.10 0.82 -2.61
CA GLY A 72 -17.09 1.68 -2.02
C GLY A 72 -16.69 1.27 -0.60
N PHE A 73 -17.59 0.66 0.18
CA PHE A 73 -17.20 0.13 1.49
C PHE A 73 -16.18 -1.00 1.38
N PHE A 74 -16.35 -1.88 0.39
CA PHE A 74 -15.37 -2.93 0.08
C PHE A 74 -14.03 -2.34 -0.32
N SER A 75 -14.00 -1.42 -1.30
CA SER A 75 -12.76 -0.79 -1.77
C SER A 75 -12.00 -0.09 -0.65
N ARG A 76 -12.71 0.68 0.20
CA ARG A 76 -12.11 1.42 1.32
C ARG A 76 -11.56 0.50 2.40
N GLU A 77 -12.29 -0.56 2.75
CA GLU A 77 -11.82 -1.54 3.74
C GLU A 77 -10.63 -2.35 3.20
N LEU A 78 -10.66 -2.76 1.93
CA LEU A 78 -9.56 -3.45 1.27
C LEU A 78 -8.26 -2.61 1.27
N MET A 79 -8.35 -1.33 0.89
CA MET A 79 -7.17 -0.44 0.89
C MET A 79 -6.65 -0.20 2.31
N SER A 80 -7.53 -0.04 3.30
CA SER A 80 -7.14 0.08 4.72
C SER A 80 -6.39 -1.16 5.22
N HIS A 81 -6.88 -2.37 4.91
CA HIS A 81 -6.19 -3.60 5.26
C HIS A 81 -4.89 -3.81 4.47
N SER A 82 -4.80 -3.30 3.24
CA SER A 82 -3.57 -3.34 2.45
C SER A 82 -2.44 -2.56 3.12
N VAL A 83 -2.72 -1.38 3.68
CA VAL A 83 -1.73 -0.61 4.45
C VAL A 83 -1.24 -1.40 5.66
N ARG A 84 -2.15 -2.03 6.42
CA ARG A 84 -1.78 -2.86 7.57
C ARG A 84 -0.93 -4.07 7.16
N ALA A 85 -1.30 -4.74 6.07
CA ALA A 85 -0.56 -5.89 5.57
C ALA A 85 0.84 -5.49 5.06
N ILE A 86 1.02 -4.29 4.50
CA ILE A 86 2.35 -3.76 4.14
C ILE A 86 3.22 -3.55 5.39
N GLN A 87 2.65 -3.04 6.47
CA GLN A 87 3.37 -2.82 7.74
C GLN A 87 3.79 -4.13 8.43
N GLU A 88 3.14 -5.25 8.10
CA GLU A 88 3.50 -6.59 8.59
C GLU A 88 4.60 -7.26 7.74
N GLU A 89 4.93 -6.72 6.56
CA GLU A 89 5.99 -7.22 5.69
C GLU A 89 7.39 -6.71 6.13
N PRO A 90 8.48 -7.37 5.71
CA PRO A 90 9.83 -6.90 6.01
C PRO A 90 10.11 -5.46 5.55
N GLU A 91 10.84 -4.69 6.36
CA GLU A 91 11.19 -3.31 6.00
C GLU A 91 11.93 -3.22 4.65
N GLY A 92 11.50 -2.29 3.79
CA GLY A 92 12.13 -2.04 2.49
C GLY A 92 11.78 -3.03 1.38
N CYS A 93 10.97 -4.06 1.65
CA CYS A 93 10.51 -5.00 0.63
C CYS A 93 9.18 -5.66 1.02
N PHE A 94 8.15 -5.51 0.19
CA PHE A 94 6.89 -6.21 0.37
C PHE A 94 6.48 -6.92 -0.91
N ASN A 95 5.73 -8.03 -0.77
CA ASN A 95 5.13 -8.71 -1.90
C ASN A 95 3.67 -8.25 -2.07
N PRO A 96 3.30 -7.51 -3.14
CA PRO A 96 1.95 -6.98 -3.27
C PRO A 96 0.88 -8.06 -3.39
N ALA A 97 1.22 -9.26 -3.86
CA ALA A 97 0.27 -10.37 -3.95
C ALA A 97 -0.11 -10.87 -2.55
N ARG A 98 0.88 -11.02 -1.67
CA ARG A 98 0.67 -11.39 -0.26
C ARG A 98 -0.08 -10.30 0.50
N VAL A 99 0.21 -9.03 0.22
CA VAL A 99 -0.53 -7.89 0.76
C VAL A 99 -2.00 -7.95 0.37
N LEU A 100 -2.32 -8.13 -0.92
CA LEU A 100 -3.70 -8.20 -1.40
C LEU A 100 -4.43 -9.44 -0.89
N GLU A 101 -3.77 -10.61 -0.84
CA GLU A 101 -4.34 -11.83 -0.28
C GLU A 101 -4.72 -11.65 1.19
N LYS A 102 -3.79 -11.10 1.99
CA LYS A 102 -4.03 -10.79 3.40
C LYS A 102 -5.14 -9.76 3.56
N ALA A 103 -5.11 -8.67 2.80
CA ALA A 103 -6.10 -7.61 2.87
C ALA A 103 -7.51 -8.12 2.52
N CYS A 104 -7.61 -8.91 1.45
CA CYS A 104 -8.86 -9.55 1.04
C CYS A 104 -9.38 -10.51 2.13
N SER A 105 -8.50 -11.29 2.77
CA SER A 105 -8.90 -12.20 3.86
C SER A 105 -9.47 -11.50 5.10
N CYS A 106 -9.08 -10.23 5.30
CA CYS A 106 -9.49 -9.43 6.45
C CYS A 106 -10.72 -8.55 6.18
N THR A 107 -11.00 -8.26 4.90
CA THR A 107 -12.11 -7.42 4.46
C THR A 107 -13.44 -8.12 4.71
N LYS A 108 -14.39 -7.46 5.38
CA LYS A 108 -15.70 -8.05 5.74
C LYS A 108 -16.87 -7.40 5.03
N ALA A 109 -16.68 -6.21 4.48
CA ALA A 109 -17.66 -5.52 3.67
C ALA A 109 -18.09 -6.42 2.51
N LYS A 110 -19.38 -6.40 2.21
CA LYS A 110 -19.91 -7.07 1.03
C LYS A 110 -19.52 -6.25 -0.19
N GLY A 111 -19.11 -6.93 -1.25
CA GLY A 111 -18.72 -6.28 -2.47
C GLY A 111 -17.60 -7.01 -3.20
N SER A 112 -17.13 -6.36 -4.24
CA SER A 112 -15.93 -6.70 -4.96
C SER A 112 -15.31 -5.44 -5.53
N SER A 113 -14.02 -5.48 -5.81
CA SER A 113 -13.31 -4.41 -6.50
C SER A 113 -12.25 -5.00 -7.42
N THR A 114 -11.82 -4.22 -8.41
CA THR A 114 -10.45 -4.40 -8.91
C THR A 114 -9.49 -3.73 -7.93
N ALA A 115 -8.24 -4.18 -7.87
CA ALA A 115 -7.22 -3.57 -7.02
C ALA A 115 -5.87 -3.55 -7.72
N CYS A 116 -5.13 -2.47 -7.46
CA CYS A 116 -3.75 -2.32 -7.87
C CYS A 116 -2.87 -1.83 -6.73
N ILE A 117 -1.71 -2.45 -6.55
CA ILE A 117 -0.68 -1.97 -5.63
C ILE A 117 0.63 -1.83 -6.38
N ILE A 118 1.28 -0.69 -6.17
CA ILE A 118 2.60 -0.35 -6.70
C ILE A 118 3.52 -0.08 -5.52
N GLY A 119 4.69 -0.70 -5.52
CA GLY A 119 5.77 -0.42 -4.58
C GLY A 119 7.05 -0.04 -5.33
N LEU A 120 7.75 0.98 -4.84
CA LEU A 120 9.10 1.32 -5.26
C LEU A 120 10.10 0.64 -4.33
N THR A 121 10.76 -0.41 -4.82
CA THR A 121 11.87 -1.08 -4.13
C THR A 121 13.18 -0.80 -4.85
N GLU A 122 14.33 -1.06 -4.21
CA GLU A 122 15.66 -0.80 -4.81
C GLU A 122 15.91 -1.55 -6.14
N LYS A 123 15.12 -2.58 -6.46
CA LYS A 123 15.39 -3.48 -7.59
C LYS A 123 14.23 -3.71 -8.54
N VAL A 124 12.97 -3.51 -8.13
CA VAL A 124 11.80 -3.94 -8.92
C VAL A 124 10.57 -3.06 -8.68
N TRP A 125 9.84 -2.79 -9.76
CA TRP A 125 8.46 -2.27 -9.74
C TRP A 125 7.51 -3.46 -9.79
N PHE A 126 6.59 -3.55 -8.82
CA PHE A 126 5.53 -4.54 -8.87
C PHE A 126 4.21 -3.84 -9.19
N PHE A 127 3.46 -4.42 -10.12
CA PHE A 127 2.12 -4.00 -10.49
C PHE A 127 1.26 -5.26 -10.50
N ILE A 128 0.19 -5.26 -9.72
CA ILE A 128 -0.78 -6.35 -9.69
C ILE A 128 -2.13 -5.75 -10.04
N LEU A 129 -2.88 -6.39 -10.94
CA LEU A 129 -4.30 -6.13 -11.15
C LEU A 129 -5.06 -7.40 -10.82
N THR A 130 -5.90 -7.36 -9.80
CA THR A 130 -6.76 -8.50 -9.45
C THR A 130 -8.19 -8.03 -9.23
N ASN A 131 -9.15 -8.85 -9.65
CA ASN A 131 -10.53 -8.72 -9.21
C ASN A 131 -10.66 -9.50 -7.89
N LEU A 132 -11.01 -8.80 -6.82
CA LEU A 132 -11.15 -9.33 -5.48
C LEU A 132 -12.62 -9.24 -5.08
N SER A 133 -13.17 -10.33 -4.55
CA SER A 133 -14.55 -10.39 -4.08
C SER A 133 -14.60 -11.08 -2.72
N CYS A 134 -15.20 -10.46 -1.72
CA CYS A 134 -15.52 -11.19 -0.49
C CYS A 134 -16.82 -11.97 -0.71
N ARG A 135 -16.72 -13.29 -0.69
CA ARG A 135 -17.91 -14.13 -0.51
C ARG A 135 -18.34 -14.01 0.95
N PRO A 136 -19.62 -13.72 1.25
CA PRO A 136 -20.10 -13.90 2.60
C PRO A 136 -19.95 -15.38 2.97
N LEU A 137 -19.28 -15.67 4.09
CA LEU A 137 -19.36 -16.96 4.77
C LEU A 137 -20.80 -17.20 5.26
#